data_AF-A0A9X1V7A1-F1
#
_entry.id   AF-A0A9X1V7A1-F1
#
_cell.length_a   1.000
_cell.length_b   1.000
_cell.length_c   1.000
_cell.angle_alpha   90.00
_cell.angle_beta   90.00
_cell.angle_gamma   90.00
#
_symmetry.space_group_name_H-M   'P 1'
#
loop_
_entity.id
_entity.type
_entity.pdbx_description
1 polymer ?
#
loop_
_entity_poly.entity_id
_entity_poly.type
_entity_poly.pdbx_seq_one_letter_code
_entity_poly.pdbx_strand_id
1 'polypeptide(L)'
;MNIELYDPEMCCQTGVCGASPDPELIRVGEMVEWLKQHGHEVVRYMLSRNPEQFTQQEQVYKRVLQEGMACLPIVTVDGELYSSGRYPTLDEIIAVKES
;
A
#
# COMPACT_ATOMS: atom_id res chain seq x y z
N MET A 1 -9.57 11.21 -0.33
CA MET A 1 -8.27 10.69 -0.78
C MET A 1 -8.49 9.30 -1.33
N ASN A 2 -7.95 9.06 -2.51
CA ASN A 2 -7.74 7.74 -3.08
C ASN A 2 -6.35 7.25 -2.65
N ILE A 3 -6.28 6.11 -2.00
CA ILE A 3 -5.05 5.59 -1.40
C ILE A 3 -4.78 4.20 -2.01
N GLU A 4 -3.65 4.05 -2.68
CA GLU A 4 -3.30 2.79 -3.35
C GLU A 4 -2.05 2.20 -2.69
N LEU A 5 -2.15 0.95 -2.25
CA LEU A 5 -1.05 0.20 -1.65
C LEU A 5 -0.58 -0.83 -2.66
N TYR A 6 0.67 -0.73 -3.07
CA TYR A 6 1.37 -1.70 -3.90
C TYR A 6 2.17 -2.60 -2.98
N ASP A 7 1.59 -3.75 -2.66
CA ASP A 7 2.11 -4.67 -1.66
C ASP A 7 3.20 -5.60 -2.22
N PRO A 8 4.11 -6.08 -1.35
CA PRO A 8 4.94 -7.24 -1.68
C PRO A 8 4.08 -8.48 -1.93
N GLU A 9 4.70 -9.50 -2.52
CA GLU A 9 4.04 -10.79 -2.74
C GLU A 9 3.67 -11.44 -1.40
N MET A 10 2.37 -11.74 -1.23
CA MET A 10 1.81 -12.36 -0.04
C MET A 10 0.97 -13.58 -0.43
N CYS A 11 0.87 -14.57 0.47
CA CYS A 11 0.04 -15.77 0.23
C CYS A 11 -1.47 -15.46 0.13
N CYS A 12 -1.92 -14.34 0.70
CA CYS A 12 -3.29 -13.84 0.65
C CYS A 12 -3.31 -12.30 0.61
N GLN A 13 -4.45 -11.71 0.27
CA GLN A 13 -4.58 -10.25 0.07
C GLN A 13 -4.16 -9.38 1.25
N THR A 14 -4.38 -9.84 2.47
CA THR A 14 -3.98 -9.11 3.69
C THR A 14 -2.63 -9.58 4.22
N GLY A 15 -2.12 -10.72 3.75
CA GLY A 15 -0.97 -11.44 4.31
C GLY A 15 -1.12 -11.89 5.77
N VAL A 16 -2.33 -11.82 6.34
CA VAL A 16 -2.65 -12.24 7.72
C VAL A 16 -2.98 -13.75 7.82
N CYS A 17 -2.96 -14.49 6.70
CA CYS A 17 -3.22 -15.93 6.68
C CYS A 17 -2.02 -16.71 7.24
N GLY A 18 -2.20 -17.43 8.35
CA GLY A 18 -1.18 -18.30 8.92
C GLY A 18 -1.34 -18.49 10.43
N ALA A 19 -0.55 -19.40 11.01
CA ALA A 19 -0.59 -19.67 12.46
C ALA A 19 -0.04 -18.49 13.31
N SER A 20 0.83 -17.67 12.71
CA SER A 20 1.44 -16.49 13.33
C SER A 20 1.46 -15.34 12.32
N PRO A 21 0.37 -14.57 12.20
CA PRO A 21 0.33 -13.42 11.30
C PRO A 21 1.33 -12.33 11.70
N ASP A 22 1.88 -11.65 10.69
CA ASP A 22 2.79 -10.50 10.89
C ASP A 22 2.02 -9.33 11.56
N PRO A 23 2.46 -8.83 12.73
CA PRO A 23 1.83 -7.70 13.41
C PRO A 23 1.73 -6.43 12.55
N GLU A 24 2.68 -6.19 11.65
CA GLU A 24 2.64 -5.05 10.72
C GLU A 24 1.45 -5.18 9.77
N LEU A 25 1.17 -6.40 9.27
CA LEU A 25 0.05 -6.65 8.37
C LEU A 25 -1.31 -6.58 9.06
N ILE A 26 -1.37 -6.91 10.36
CA ILE A 26 -2.56 -6.68 11.19
C ILE A 26 -2.82 -5.18 11.32
N ARG A 27 -1.79 -4.40 11.73
CA ARG A 27 -1.87 -2.94 11.85
C ARG A 27 -2.30 -2.28 10.54
N VAL A 28 -1.76 -2.74 9.41
CA VAL A 28 -2.14 -2.24 8.07
C VAL A 28 -3.58 -2.60 7.74
N GLY A 29 -4.04 -3.79 8.11
CA GLY A 29 -5.45 -4.18 8.01
C GLY A 29 -6.36 -3.20 8.75
N GLU A 30 -6.06 -2.93 10.03
CA GLU A 30 -6.81 -1.98 10.86
C GLU A 30 -6.80 -0.56 10.28
N MET A 31 -5.63 -0.10 9.80
CA MET A 31 -5.48 1.19 9.14
C MET A 31 -6.37 1.30 7.88
N VAL A 32 -6.34 0.28 7.03
CA VAL A 32 -7.15 0.22 5.79
C VAL A 32 -8.64 0.22 6.13
N GLU A 33 -9.06 -0.54 7.14
CA GLU A 33 -10.46 -0.56 7.58
C GLU A 33 -10.90 0.80 8.13
N TRP A 34 -10.08 1.43 8.98
CA TRP A 34 -10.35 2.76 9.50
C TRP A 34 -10.53 3.79 8.39
N LEU A 35 -9.59 3.83 7.42
CA LEU A 35 -9.64 4.76 6.30
C LEU A 35 -10.92 4.58 5.47
N LYS A 36 -11.29 3.35 5.16
CA LYS A 36 -12.54 3.05 4.44
C LYS A 36 -13.78 3.50 5.21
N GLN A 37 -13.83 3.25 6.52
CA GLN A 37 -14.94 3.68 7.38
C GLN A 37 -15.08 5.21 7.45
N HIS A 38 -13.98 5.94 7.26
CA HIS A 38 -13.97 7.41 7.25
C HIS A 38 -14.11 8.02 5.85
N GLY A 39 -14.58 7.23 4.87
CA GLY A 39 -14.93 7.72 3.54
C GLY A 39 -13.76 7.85 2.57
N HIS A 40 -12.61 7.24 2.89
CA HIS A 40 -11.48 7.17 1.97
C HIS A 40 -11.57 5.93 1.08
N GLU A 41 -11.17 6.07 -0.18
CA GLU A 41 -11.01 4.93 -1.07
C GLU A 41 -9.63 4.33 -0.84
N VAL A 42 -9.57 3.03 -0.56
CA VAL A 42 -8.31 2.32 -0.32
C VAL A 42 -8.29 1.02 -1.11
N VAL A 43 -7.33 0.92 -2.03
CA VAL A 43 -7.13 -0.25 -2.89
C VAL A 43 -5.75 -0.84 -2.66
N ARG A 44 -5.66 -2.17 -2.73
CA ARG A 44 -4.41 -2.92 -2.56
C ARG A 44 -4.12 -3.72 -3.82
N TYR A 45 -2.89 -3.65 -4.31
CA TYR A 45 -2.41 -4.33 -5.50
C TYR A 45 -1.19 -5.18 -5.17
N MET A 46 -1.09 -6.36 -5.79
CA MET A 46 0.12 -7.19 -5.76
C MET A 46 0.60 -7.41 -7.18
N LEU A 47 1.91 -7.42 -7.41
CA LEU A 47 2.47 -7.48 -8.77
C LEU A 47 2.01 -8.73 -9.52
N SER A 48 1.97 -9.89 -8.86
CA SER A 48 1.51 -11.16 -9.42
C SER A 48 0.03 -11.17 -9.85
N ARG A 49 -0.81 -10.32 -9.24
CA ARG A 49 -2.26 -10.27 -9.47
C ARG A 49 -2.71 -9.08 -10.30
N ASN A 50 -1.97 -7.98 -10.19
CA ASN A 50 -2.31 -6.68 -10.72
C ASN A 50 -1.12 -6.05 -11.48
N PRO A 51 -0.45 -6.78 -12.39
CA PRO A 51 0.76 -6.28 -13.03
C PRO A 51 0.55 -4.95 -13.78
N GLU A 52 -0.65 -4.77 -14.35
CA GLU A 52 -1.02 -3.55 -15.07
C GLU A 52 -1.08 -2.32 -14.16
N GLN A 53 -1.47 -2.48 -12.89
CA GLN A 53 -1.56 -1.36 -11.95
C GLN A 53 -0.17 -0.82 -11.58
N PHE A 54 0.82 -1.70 -11.52
CA PHE A 54 2.22 -1.33 -11.27
C PHE A 54 2.85 -0.59 -12.46
N THR A 55 2.44 -0.90 -13.69
CA THR A 55 2.98 -0.26 -14.90
C THR A 55 2.24 1.02 -15.28
N GLN A 56 0.96 1.15 -14.92
CA GLN A 56 0.15 2.35 -15.19
C GLN A 56 0.48 3.51 -14.26
N GLN A 57 0.93 3.25 -13.03
CA GLN A 57 1.36 4.29 -12.10
C GLN A 57 2.85 4.59 -12.30
N GLU A 58 3.15 5.69 -12.99
CA GLU A 58 4.50 6.05 -13.44
C GLU A 58 5.54 6.07 -12.30
N GLN A 59 5.17 6.62 -11.14
CA GLN A 59 6.10 6.73 -10.00
C GLN A 59 6.42 5.37 -9.39
N VAL A 60 5.42 4.48 -9.29
CA VAL A 60 5.56 3.11 -8.83
C VAL A 60 6.43 2.31 -9.80
N TYR A 61 6.12 2.39 -11.10
CA TYR A 61 6.85 1.67 -12.13
C TYR A 61 8.33 2.06 -12.14
N LYS A 62 8.63 3.36 -12.10
CA LYS A 62 10.01 3.87 -12.04
C LYS A 62 10.76 3.34 -10.82
N ARG A 63 10.12 3.32 -9.65
CA ARG A 63 10.73 2.79 -8.42
C ARG A 63 11.03 1.30 -8.51
N VAL A 64 10.08 0.50 -8.97
CA VAL A 64 10.29 -0.94 -9.16
C VAL A 64 11.41 -1.22 -10.16
N LEU A 65 11.53 -0.44 -11.24
CA LEU A 65 12.63 -0.58 -12.19
C LEU A 65 14.01 -0.23 -11.60
N GLN A 66 14.08 0.77 -10.72
CA GLN A 66 15.35 1.25 -10.15
C GLN A 66 15.81 0.42 -8.94
N GLU A 67 14.86 0.01 -8.10
CA GLU A 67 15.13 -0.57 -6.78
C GLU A 67 14.69 -2.03 -6.68
N GLY A 68 14.06 -2.57 -7.73
CA GLY A 68 13.48 -3.90 -7.72
C GLY A 68 12.33 -4.00 -6.71
N MET A 69 12.04 -5.22 -6.25
CA MET A 69 10.94 -5.47 -5.31
C MET A 69 11.23 -4.99 -3.87
N ALA A 70 12.45 -4.53 -3.58
CA ALA A 70 12.83 -4.03 -2.27
C ALA A 70 12.19 -2.67 -1.93
N CYS A 71 11.66 -1.96 -2.92
CA CYS A 71 10.89 -0.73 -2.69
C CYS A 71 9.45 -1.00 -2.19
N LEU A 72 9.00 -2.25 -2.16
CA LEU A 72 7.66 -2.58 -1.68
C LEU A 72 7.64 -2.68 -0.14
N PRO A 73 6.51 -2.31 0.50
CA PRO A 73 5.31 -1.75 -0.11
C PRO A 73 5.51 -0.29 -0.57
N ILE A 74 4.85 0.09 -1.66
CA ILE A 74 4.71 1.50 -2.08
C ILE A 74 3.29 1.95 -1.75
N VAL A 75 3.13 3.17 -1.25
CA VAL A 75 1.83 3.79 -1.02
C VAL A 75 1.73 5.09 -1.80
N THR A 76 0.64 5.24 -2.56
CA THR A 76 0.26 6.51 -3.19
C THR A 76 -0.94 7.12 -2.47
N VAL A 77 -1.00 8.45 -2.45
CA VAL A 77 -2.16 9.21 -1.98
C VAL A 77 -2.53 10.19 -3.09
N ASP A 78 -3.76 10.11 -3.58
CA ASP A 78 -4.30 10.89 -4.69
C ASP A 78 -3.40 10.87 -5.94
N GLY A 79 -2.78 9.71 -6.20
CA GLY A 79 -1.92 9.46 -7.36
C GLY A 79 -0.44 9.84 -7.17
N GLU A 80 -0.07 10.43 -6.03
CA GLU A 80 1.32 10.81 -5.74
C GLU A 80 2.00 9.80 -4.81
N LEU A 81 3.29 9.51 -5.09
CA LEU A 81 4.11 8.62 -4.26
C LEU A 81 4.28 9.22 -2.85
N TYR A 82 3.78 8.52 -1.83
CA TYR A 82 3.84 8.95 -0.44
C TYR A 82 4.89 8.18 0.37
N SER A 83 4.92 6.85 0.24
CA SER A 83 5.86 5.98 0.97
C SER A 83 6.38 4.86 0.10
N SER A 84 7.59 4.37 0.39
CA SER A 84 8.26 3.26 -0.29
C SER A 84 9.06 2.47 0.75
N GLY A 85 9.04 1.14 0.64
CA GLY A 85 9.72 0.20 1.54
C GLY A 85 9.10 0.05 2.92
N ARG A 86 8.01 0.77 3.21
CA ARG A 86 7.25 0.66 4.48
C ARG A 86 5.81 1.09 4.30
N TYR A 87 4.92 0.50 5.10
CA TYR A 87 3.58 1.03 5.27
C TYR A 87 3.63 2.26 6.20
N PRO A 88 3.04 3.39 5.80
CA PRO A 88 2.88 4.51 6.71
C PRO A 88 1.95 4.16 7.88
N THR A 89 1.98 5.00 8.89
CA THR A 89 1.00 4.99 9.99
C THR A 89 -0.29 5.69 9.57
N LEU A 90 -1.35 5.47 10.33
CA LEU A 90 -2.61 6.16 10.09
C LEU A 90 -2.45 7.68 10.21
N ASP A 91 -1.75 8.15 11.24
CA ASP A 91 -1.50 9.57 11.47
C ASP A 91 -0.72 10.21 10.31
N GLU A 92 0.28 9.50 9.77
CA GLU A 92 1.03 9.91 8.59
C GLU A 92 0.12 10.12 7.37
N ILE A 93 -0.77 9.17 7.09
CA ILE A 93 -1.73 9.30 5.96
C ILE A 93 -2.69 10.47 6.19
N ILE A 94 -3.23 10.64 7.40
CA ILE A 94 -4.21 11.69 7.70
C ILE A 94 -3.56 13.08 7.59
N ALA A 95 -2.30 13.23 8.00
CA ALA A 95 -1.58 14.49 7.92
C ALA A 95 -1.47 15.04 6.49
N VAL A 96 -1.54 14.18 5.46
CA VAL A 96 -1.54 14.60 4.04
C VAL A 96 -2.78 15.44 3.71
N LYS A 97 -3.94 15.13 4.29
CA LYS A 97 -5.20 15.83 4.02
C LYS A 97 -5.22 17.28 4.54
N GLU A 98 -4.40 17.56 5.55
CA GLU A 98 -4.33 18.87 6.21
C GLU A 98 -3.32 19.83 5.54
N SER A 99 -2.68 19.39 4.45
CA SER A 99 -1.71 20.17 3.64
C SER A 99 -2.34 20.71 2.36
#